data_AF-A0A351FBR2-F1
#
_entry.id   AF-A0A351FBR2-F1
#
_cell.length_a   1.000
_cell.length_b   1.000
_cell.length_c   1.000
_cell.angle_alpha   90.00
_cell.angle_beta   90.00
_cell.angle_gamma   90.00
#
_symmetry.space_group_name_H-M   'P 1'
#
loop_
_entity.id
_entity.type
_entity.pdbx_description
1 polymer ?
#
loop_
_entity_poly.entity_id
_entity_poly.type
_entity_poly.pdbx_seq_one_letter_code
_entity_poly.pdbx_strand_id
1 'polypeptide(L)'
;IKTVTFIWMQGEADAKAKNSEVYLNGLHGLRMQLEADLGREDLGFVIGRLSDSGFYRRRDKKRVENSDWKGIRDAQEAFANSMERAVWIDTDDLN
;
A
#
# COMPACT_ATOMS: atom_id res chain seq x y z
N ILE A 1 9.00 4.39 24.79
CA ILE A 1 8.40 4.87 23.52
C ILE A 1 6.92 5.15 23.79
N LYS A 2 6.40 6.33 23.43
CA LYS A 2 4.99 6.70 23.71
C LYS A 2 4.02 6.22 22.63
N THR A 3 4.45 6.22 21.37
CA THR A 3 3.70 5.75 20.20
C THR A 3 4.69 5.23 19.16
N VAL A 4 4.24 4.33 18.28
CA VAL A 4 4.96 3.89 17.09
C VAL A 4 4.03 4.04 15.90
N THR A 5 4.59 4.57 14.83
CA THR A 5 3.93 4.69 13.52
C THR A 5 4.82 4.00 12.50
N PHE A 6 4.24 3.05 11.79
CA PHE A 6 4.89 2.33 10.71
C PHE A 6 4.63 3.05 9.39
N ILE A 7 5.70 3.45 8.70
CA ILE A 7 5.62 4.10 7.40
C ILE A 7 5.95 3.05 6.35
N TRP A 8 5.01 2.80 5.44
CA TRP A 8 5.10 1.75 4.44
C TRP A 8 4.91 2.32 3.04
N MET A 9 5.86 2.05 2.15
CA MET A 9 5.74 2.34 0.73
C MET A 9 6.36 1.18 -0.04
N GLN A 10 5.50 0.33 -0.56
CA GLN A 10 5.83 -0.83 -1.38
C GLN A 10 4.55 -1.25 -2.11
N GLY A 11 4.69 -1.92 -3.25
CA GLY A 11 3.59 -2.63 -3.93
C GLY A 11 3.87 -2.91 -5.40
N GLU A 12 4.91 -2.30 -5.95
CA GLU A 12 5.28 -2.36 -7.37
C GLU A 12 5.66 -3.77 -7.80
N ALA A 13 6.36 -4.50 -6.92
CA ALA A 13 6.74 -5.89 -7.17
C ALA A 13 5.51 -6.81 -7.22
N ASP A 14 4.54 -6.62 -6.32
CA ASP A 14 3.30 -7.38 -6.26
C ASP A 14 2.38 -7.08 -7.45
N ALA A 15 2.30 -5.82 -7.88
CA ALA A 15 1.62 -5.46 -9.11
C ALA A 15 2.25 -6.16 -10.33
N LYS A 16 3.58 -6.22 -10.40
CA LYS A 16 4.30 -6.92 -11.48
C LYS A 16 4.10 -8.44 -11.42
N ALA A 17 4.00 -9.00 -10.23
CA ALA A 17 3.79 -10.43 -9.99
C ALA A 17 2.32 -10.86 -10.15
N LYS A 18 1.39 -9.91 -10.35
CA LYS A 18 -0.06 -10.13 -10.41
C LYS A 18 -0.68 -10.67 -9.12
N ASN A 19 -0.19 -10.14 -7.99
CA ASN A 19 -0.62 -10.55 -6.66
C ASN A 19 -1.64 -9.58 -6.04
N SER A 20 -2.32 -8.76 -6.86
CA SER A 20 -3.22 -7.72 -6.35
C SER A 20 -4.36 -8.28 -5.48
N GLU A 21 -4.89 -9.46 -5.84
CA GLU A 21 -5.97 -10.14 -5.11
C GLU A 21 -5.59 -10.58 -3.69
N VAL A 22 -4.30 -10.84 -3.43
CA VAL A 22 -3.81 -11.31 -2.11
C VAL A 22 -3.13 -10.22 -1.29
N TYR A 23 -2.87 -9.05 -1.89
CA TYR A 23 -2.06 -7.99 -1.28
C TYR A 23 -2.68 -7.44 0.01
N LEU A 24 -4.00 -7.21 0.04
CA LEU A 24 -4.68 -6.72 1.24
C LEU A 24 -4.53 -7.68 2.43
N ASN A 25 -4.70 -8.98 2.18
CA ASN A 25 -4.47 -10.01 3.20
C ASN A 25 -3.00 -10.03 3.65
N GLY A 26 -2.06 -9.80 2.73
CA GLY A 26 -0.65 -9.62 3.03
C GLY A 26 -0.39 -8.43 3.97
N LEU A 27 -0.99 -7.27 3.72
CA LEU A 27 -0.88 -6.09 4.59
C LEU A 27 -1.46 -6.34 5.98
N HIS A 28 -2.60 -7.02 6.08
CA HIS A 28 -3.15 -7.41 7.39
C HIS A 28 -2.22 -8.39 8.12
N GLY A 29 -1.61 -9.34 7.41
CA GLY A 29 -0.60 -10.24 7.98
C GLY A 29 0.64 -9.49 8.49
N LEU A 30 1.16 -8.53 7.70
CA LEU A 30 2.27 -7.66 8.11
C LEU A 30 1.93 -6.89 9.39
N ARG A 31 0.74 -6.30 9.47
CA ARG A 31 0.27 -5.63 10.69
C ARG A 31 0.28 -6.57 11.88
N MET A 32 -0.34 -7.76 11.75
CA MET A 32 -0.44 -8.72 12.85
C MET A 32 0.95 -9.18 13.34
N GLN A 33 1.90 -9.38 12.43
CA GLN A 33 3.27 -9.73 12.79
C GLN A 33 3.96 -8.58 13.54
N LEU A 34 3.84 -7.35 13.05
CA LEU A 34 4.39 -6.16 13.74
C LEU A 34 3.78 -5.95 15.13
N GLU A 35 2.47 -6.14 15.27
CA GLU A 35 1.76 -6.01 16.56
C GLU A 35 2.24 -7.08 17.55
N ALA A 36 2.39 -8.32 17.10
CA ALA A 36 2.89 -9.44 17.91
C ALA A 36 4.35 -9.23 18.34
N ASP A 37 5.23 -8.91 17.38
CA ASP A 37 6.67 -8.76 17.63
C ASP A 37 6.99 -7.57 18.54
N LEU A 38 6.20 -6.48 18.44
CA LEU A 38 6.36 -5.28 19.26
C LEU A 38 5.54 -5.34 20.56
N GLY A 39 4.68 -6.35 20.73
CA GLY A 39 3.81 -6.51 21.89
C GLY A 39 2.79 -5.39 22.06
N ARG A 40 2.22 -4.88 20.96
CA ARG A 40 1.30 -3.72 20.97
C ARG A 40 0.32 -3.72 19.81
N GLU A 41 -0.92 -3.34 20.07
CA GLU A 41 -2.00 -3.26 19.08
C GLU A 41 -2.30 -1.83 18.62
N ASP A 42 -1.60 -0.85 19.20
CA ASP A 42 -1.86 0.57 19.01
C ASP A 42 -0.90 1.18 17.95
N LEU A 43 -0.51 0.39 16.95
CA LEU A 43 0.37 0.84 15.88
C LEU A 43 -0.36 1.81 14.95
N GLY A 44 0.24 2.96 14.70
CA GLY A 44 -0.19 3.82 13.60
C GLY A 44 0.39 3.35 12.27
N PHE A 45 -0.30 3.61 11.17
CA PHE A 45 0.17 3.30 9.82
C PHE A 45 0.11 4.52 8.91
N VAL A 46 1.15 4.70 8.10
CA VAL A 46 1.15 5.66 6.99
C VAL A 46 1.51 4.89 5.73
N ILE A 47 0.57 4.78 4.80
CA ILE A 47 0.76 4.04 3.55
C ILE A 47 1.00 5.02 2.40
N GLY A 48 2.17 4.99 1.78
CA GLY A 48 2.39 5.63 0.49
C GLY A 48 1.70 4.79 -0.59
N ARG A 49 0.54 5.25 -1.08
CA ARG A 49 -0.17 4.55 -2.16
C ARG A 49 0.70 4.55 -3.42
N LEU A 50 0.66 3.49 -4.22
CA LEU A 50 1.34 3.49 -5.51
C LEU A 50 0.85 4.65 -6.39
N SER A 51 1.80 5.36 -7.00
CA SER A 51 1.53 6.51 -7.86
C SER A 51 0.81 6.10 -9.15
N ASP A 52 0.37 7.05 -9.98
CA ASP A 52 -0.31 6.74 -11.24
C ASP A 52 0.67 6.26 -12.35
N SER A 53 1.99 6.29 -12.10
CA SER A 53 3.02 5.83 -13.05
C SER A 53 2.77 4.44 -13.63
N GLY A 54 2.19 3.52 -12.86
CA GLY A 54 1.86 2.17 -13.34
C GLY A 54 0.75 2.10 -14.38
N PHE A 55 0.02 3.20 -14.59
CA PHE A 55 -0.96 3.36 -15.65
C PHE A 55 -0.38 3.97 -16.92
N TYR A 56 0.93 4.22 -17.00
CA TYR A 56 1.56 4.79 -18.20
C TYR A 56 2.73 3.97 -18.70
N ARG A 57 2.77 3.74 -20.02
CA ARG A 57 3.91 3.11 -20.66
C ARG A 57 5.12 4.07 -20.64
N ARG A 58 6.27 3.61 -20.15
CA ARG A 58 7.48 4.43 -20.00
C ARG A 58 7.96 5.14 -21.28
N ARG A 59 7.82 4.49 -22.44
CA ARG A 59 8.38 4.98 -23.72
C ARG A 59 7.70 6.25 -24.23
N ASP A 60 6.37 6.28 -24.18
CA ASP A 60 5.56 7.29 -24.88
C ASP A 60 4.47 7.89 -23.98
N LYS A 61 4.49 7.57 -22.68
CA LYS A 61 3.54 8.03 -21.66
C LYS A 61 2.08 7.76 -22.06
N LYS A 62 1.83 6.77 -22.93
CA LYS A 62 0.48 6.36 -23.28
C LYS A 62 -0.14 5.64 -22.08
N ARG A 63 -1.36 6.02 -21.73
CA ARG A 63 -2.13 5.35 -20.68
C ARG A 63 -2.35 3.88 -21.06
N VAL A 64 -2.12 2.97 -20.12
CA VAL A 64 -2.30 1.53 -20.25
C VAL A 64 -3.23 1.05 -19.14
N GLU A 65 -4.01 0.02 -19.46
CA GLU A 65 -4.77 -0.69 -18.44
C GLU A 65 -3.81 -1.56 -17.63
N ASN A 66 -3.85 -1.41 -16.31
CA ASN A 66 -3.03 -2.17 -15.39
C ASN A 66 -3.88 -2.51 -14.16
N SER A 67 -4.67 -3.58 -14.28
CA SER A 67 -5.63 -4.02 -13.27
C SER A 67 -4.95 -4.34 -11.94
N ASP A 68 -3.77 -4.96 -11.98
CA ASP A 68 -3.02 -5.28 -10.78
C ASP A 68 -2.50 -4.03 -10.07
N TRP A 69 -1.99 -3.05 -10.81
CA TRP A 69 -1.59 -1.77 -10.21
C TRP A 69 -2.76 -1.05 -9.55
N LYS A 70 -3.94 -1.05 -10.19
CA LYS A 70 -5.17 -0.53 -9.59
C LYS A 70 -5.56 -1.34 -8.34
N GLY A 71 -5.52 -2.66 -8.40
CA GLY A 71 -5.88 -3.51 -7.27
C GLY A 71 -4.98 -3.31 -6.06
N ILE A 72 -3.67 -3.11 -6.26
CA ILE A 72 -2.75 -2.76 -5.16
C ILE A 72 -3.09 -1.39 -4.55
N ARG A 73 -3.37 -0.38 -5.38
CA ARG A 73 -3.79 0.95 -4.90
C ARG A 73 -5.06 0.88 -4.07
N ASP A 74 -6.08 0.18 -4.59
CA ASP A 74 -7.36 -0.04 -3.91
C ASP A 74 -7.13 -0.76 -2.56
N ALA A 75 -6.25 -1.76 -2.52
CA ALA A 75 -5.90 -2.48 -1.29
C ALA A 75 -5.16 -1.61 -0.25
N GLN A 76 -4.26 -0.74 -0.70
CA GLN A 76 -3.54 0.20 0.18
C GLN A 76 -4.51 1.21 0.82
N GLU A 77 -5.44 1.76 0.03
CA GLU A 77 -6.50 2.64 0.54
C GLU A 77 -7.44 1.90 1.49
N ALA A 78 -7.90 0.70 1.12
CA ALA A 78 -8.80 -0.10 1.94
C ALA A 78 -8.17 -0.46 3.29
N PHE A 79 -6.89 -0.83 3.30
CA PHE A 79 -6.15 -1.11 4.53
C PHE A 79 -6.11 0.12 5.44
N ALA A 80 -5.70 1.28 4.91
CA ALA A 80 -5.61 2.50 5.70
C ALA A 80 -7.00 2.97 6.21
N ASN A 81 -8.02 2.90 5.37
CA ASN A 81 -9.39 3.30 5.74
C ASN A 81 -10.04 2.34 6.75
N SER A 82 -9.52 1.13 6.92
CA SER A 82 -10.04 0.14 7.88
C SER A 82 -9.63 0.40 9.33
N MET A 83 -8.72 1.35 9.59
CA MET A 83 -8.12 1.58 10.91
C MET A 83 -8.15 3.06 11.29
N GLU A 84 -8.49 3.36 12.55
CA GLU A 84 -8.54 4.75 13.05
C GLU A 84 -7.17 5.44 13.04
N ARG A 85 -6.09 4.68 13.26
CA ARG A 85 -4.72 5.20 13.35
C ARG A 85 -3.92 5.01 12.05
N ALA A 86 -4.60 4.83 10.93
CA ALA A 86 -3.96 4.68 9.64
C ALA A 86 -4.40 5.78 8.67
N VAL A 87 -3.45 6.23 7.84
CA VAL A 87 -3.71 7.14 6.73
C VAL A 87 -2.95 6.66 5.50
N TRP A 88 -3.47 6.98 4.32
CA TRP A 88 -2.74 6.80 3.07
C TRP A 88 -2.40 8.17 2.47
N ILE A 89 -1.28 8.22 1.75
CA ILE A 89 -0.78 9.41 1.09
C ILE A 89 -0.94 9.23 -0.41
N ASP A 90 -1.57 10.19 -1.06
CA ASP A 90 -1.62 10.27 -2.52
C ASP A 90 -0.23 10.63 -3.07
N THR A 91 0.22 9.90 -4.09
CA THR A 91 1.52 10.07 -4.73
C THR A 91 1.42 10.21 -6.24
N ASP A 92 0.20 10.43 -6.78
CA ASP A 92 -0.04 10.51 -8.23
C ASP A 92 0.76 11.63 -8.92
N ASP A 93 1.21 12.65 -8.20
CA ASP A 93 2.01 13.76 -8.72
C ASP A 93 3.54 13.57 -8.61
N LEU A 94 4.02 12.42 -8.11
CA LEU A 94 5.42 12.19 -7.75
C LEU A 94 6.20 11.22 -8.69
N ASN A 95 5.93 11.28 -10.01
CA ASN A 95 6.45 10.30 -11.00
C ASN A 95 7.70 10.68 -11.80
#